data_AF-A0AAW5VDU6-F1
#
_entry.id   AF-A0AAW5VDU6-F1
#
_cell.length_a   1.000
_cell.length_b   1.000
_cell.length_c   1.000
_cell.angle_alpha   90.00
_cell.angle_beta   90.00
_cell.angle_gamma   90.00
#
_symmetry.space_group_name_H-M   'P 1'
#
loop_
_entity.id
_entity.type
_entity.pdbx_description
1 polymer ?
#
loop_
_entity_poly.entity_id
_entity_poly.type
_entity_poly.pdbx_seq_one_letter_code
_entity_poly.pdbx_strand_id
1 'polypeptide(L)'
;MNLFKKKEPDELAKYSKWIKICEELINKEYPPLTSSINFTNLEIERDSKLNFSKLKNWQLICEEILDTEHSHIYYQKCFNELLNRGKSKDEILKMRKIAWLTVGWLNYVQMLWEWVDLDEKDIKIAIELQFNSSIINVNQKNELLDFIDLHK
;
A
#
# COMPACT_ATOMS: atom_id res chain seq x y z
N MET A 1 -7.51 20.35 -29.69
CA MET A 1 -8.09 20.43 -28.34
C MET A 1 -6.95 20.29 -27.34
N ASN A 2 -6.51 21.41 -26.75
CA ASN A 2 -5.36 21.44 -25.83
C ASN A 2 -5.85 21.04 -24.43
N LEU A 3 -5.69 19.77 -24.06
CA LEU A 3 -6.15 19.19 -22.79
C LEU A 3 -5.22 19.48 -21.60
N PHE A 4 -4.10 20.18 -21.82
CA PHE A 4 -3.14 20.50 -20.76
C PHE A 4 -3.20 21.99 -20.42
N LYS A 5 -4.24 22.41 -19.68
CA LYS A 5 -4.31 23.75 -19.06
C LYS A 5 -4.96 23.72 -17.69
N LYS A 6 -4.20 23.27 -16.70
CA LYS A 6 -3.81 24.01 -15.48
C LYS A 6 -3.22 22.98 -14.52
N LYS A 7 -2.00 23.25 -14.06
CA LYS A 7 -1.44 22.60 -12.87
C LYS A 7 -2.39 22.98 -11.74
N GLU A 8 -3.32 22.10 -11.37
CA GLU A 8 -4.26 22.41 -10.31
C GLU A 8 -3.49 22.49 -9.00
N PRO A 9 -3.51 23.63 -8.28
CA PRO A 9 -2.95 23.72 -6.93
C PRO A 9 -3.57 22.74 -5.91
N ASP A 10 -4.53 21.91 -6.34
CA ASP A 10 -5.32 20.98 -5.54
C ASP A 10 -4.65 19.60 -5.34
N GLU A 11 -4.00 19.02 -6.35
CA GLU A 11 -3.45 17.65 -6.22
C GLU A 11 -2.29 17.55 -5.23
N LEU A 12 -1.38 18.51 -5.25
CA LEU A 12 -0.31 18.57 -4.25
C LEU A 12 -0.87 18.78 -2.85
N ALA A 13 -1.94 19.56 -2.70
CA ALA A 13 -2.60 19.79 -1.41
C ALA A 13 -3.32 18.53 -0.91
N LYS A 14 -4.04 17.82 -1.79
CA LYS A 14 -4.65 16.52 -1.49
C LYS A 14 -3.61 15.49 -1.08
N TYR A 15 -2.52 15.37 -1.84
CA TYR A 15 -1.42 14.47 -1.50
C TYR A 15 -0.76 14.85 -0.18
N SER A 16 -0.55 16.14 0.08
CA SER A 16 0.01 16.60 1.36
C SER A 16 -0.89 16.25 2.55
N LYS A 17 -2.22 16.29 2.39
CA LYS A 17 -3.16 15.81 3.41
C LYS A 17 -3.07 14.30 3.58
N TRP A 18 -2.95 13.57 2.47
CA TRP A 18 -2.81 12.11 2.48
C TRP A 18 -1.54 11.64 3.19
N ILE A 19 -0.40 12.31 2.99
CA ILE A 19 0.84 12.00 3.70
C ILE A 19 0.62 12.05 5.22
N LYS A 20 -0.09 13.05 5.73
CA LYS A 20 -0.38 13.17 7.17
C LYS A 20 -1.20 11.99 7.70
N ILE A 21 -2.20 11.56 6.93
CA ILE A 21 -3.00 10.36 7.26
C ILE A 21 -2.11 9.12 7.24
N CYS A 22 -1.24 8.99 6.22
CA CYS A 22 -0.29 7.88 6.14
C CYS A 22 0.68 7.86 7.32
N GLU A 23 1.18 9.00 7.78
CA GLU A 23 2.06 9.07 8.95
C GLU A 23 1.38 8.45 10.18
N GLU A 24 0.11 8.75 10.41
CA GLU A 24 -0.66 8.13 11.51
C GLU A 24 -0.83 6.62 11.32
N LEU A 25 -1.10 6.14 10.11
CA LEU A 25 -1.28 4.72 9.80
C LEU A 25 0.03 3.92 9.87
N ILE A 26 1.12 4.52 9.41
CA ILE A 26 2.45 3.91 9.34
C ILE A 26 3.07 3.80 10.73
N ASN A 27 2.80 4.77 11.61
CA ASN A 27 3.31 4.78 12.98
C ASN A 27 2.57 3.81 13.92
N LYS A 28 1.44 3.23 13.51
CA LYS A 28 0.79 2.15 14.26
C LYS A 28 1.64 0.88 14.19
N GLU A 29 1.56 0.08 15.25
CA GLU A 29 2.23 -1.22 15.29
C GLU A 29 1.77 -2.11 14.13
N TYR A 30 2.75 -2.70 13.43
CA TYR A 30 2.51 -3.62 12.33
C TYR A 30 3.42 -4.86 12.44
N PRO A 31 2.87 -6.08 12.26
CA PRO A 31 1.44 -6.38 12.14
C PRO A 31 0.68 -6.00 13.43
N PRO A 32 -0.62 -5.67 13.34
CA PRO A 32 -1.38 -5.25 14.50
C PRO A 32 -1.53 -6.39 15.51
N LEU A 33 -1.46 -6.11 16.81
CA LEU A 33 -1.69 -7.11 17.87
C LEU A 33 -3.17 -7.45 18.04
N THR A 34 -4.04 -6.50 17.75
CA THR A 34 -5.50 -6.63 17.78
C THR A 34 -6.09 -5.93 16.56
N SER A 35 -7.26 -6.37 16.09
CA SER A 35 -7.93 -5.66 15.00
C SER A 35 -8.77 -4.49 15.54
N SER A 36 -9.01 -3.49 14.68
CA SER A 36 -9.95 -2.39 14.94
C SER A 36 -11.39 -2.88 15.12
N ILE A 37 -11.70 -4.03 14.53
CA ILE A 37 -13.00 -4.71 14.64
C ILE A 37 -12.89 -5.95 15.53
N ASN A 38 -13.95 -6.22 16.29
CA ASN A 38 -14.11 -7.46 17.04
C ASN A 38 -14.56 -8.58 16.09
N PHE A 39 -13.69 -9.56 15.86
CA PHE A 39 -13.98 -10.76 15.06
C PHE A 39 -14.44 -11.92 15.95
N THR A 40 -15.34 -12.74 15.43
CA THR A 40 -15.77 -13.99 16.06
C THR A 40 -14.67 -15.06 15.98
N ASN A 41 -14.72 -16.07 16.86
CA ASN A 41 -13.79 -17.20 16.81
C ASN A 41 -13.80 -17.93 15.47
N LEU A 42 -14.96 -18.02 14.80
CA LEU A 42 -15.09 -18.65 13.48
C LEU A 42 -14.35 -17.86 12.38
N GLU A 43 -14.39 -16.53 12.43
CA GLU A 43 -13.66 -15.66 11.48
C GLU A 43 -12.16 -15.73 11.70
N ILE A 44 -11.72 -15.72 12.96
CA ILE A 44 -10.32 -15.92 13.34
C ILE A 44 -9.83 -17.29 12.84
N GLU A 45 -10.63 -18.34 13.04
CA GLU A 45 -10.31 -19.69 12.54
C GLU A 45 -10.22 -19.72 11.01
N ARG A 46 -11.17 -19.08 10.30
CA ARG A 46 -11.13 -18.94 8.84
C ARG A 46 -9.83 -18.28 8.38
N ASP A 47 -9.49 -17.11 8.93
CA ASP A 47 -8.29 -16.36 8.54
C ASP A 47 -7.00 -17.15 8.83
N SER A 48 -6.98 -17.89 9.94
CA SER A 48 -5.86 -18.78 10.30
C SER A 48 -5.61 -19.91 9.30
N LYS A 49 -6.60 -20.30 8.48
CA LYS A 49 -6.50 -21.35 7.47
C LYS A 49 -6.10 -20.85 6.07
N LEU A 50 -6.12 -19.54 5.82
CA LEU A 50 -5.76 -18.97 4.51
C LEU A 50 -4.31 -19.25 4.13
N ASN A 51 -4.02 -19.36 2.84
CA ASN A 51 -2.66 -19.62 2.35
C ASN A 51 -2.23 -18.52 1.39
N PHE A 52 -1.14 -17.84 1.74
CA PHE A 52 -0.61 -16.70 0.99
C PHE A 52 0.63 -17.00 0.16
N SER A 53 1.08 -18.26 0.09
CA SER A 53 2.27 -18.69 -0.66
C SER A 53 2.22 -18.34 -2.17
N LYS A 54 1.03 -18.13 -2.73
CA LYS A 54 0.83 -17.77 -4.14
C LYS A 54 0.79 -16.27 -4.40
N LEU A 55 0.60 -15.44 -3.37
CA LEU A 55 0.58 -13.99 -3.52
C LEU A 55 2.00 -13.47 -3.72
N LYS A 56 2.18 -12.46 -4.57
CA LYS A 56 3.47 -11.76 -4.72
C LYS A 56 3.76 -10.86 -3.52
N ASN A 57 5.01 -10.43 -3.37
CA ASN A 57 5.42 -9.63 -2.22
C ASN A 57 4.63 -8.32 -2.12
N TRP A 58 4.44 -7.62 -3.24
CA TRP A 58 3.66 -6.38 -3.26
C TRP A 58 2.16 -6.60 -3.01
N GLN A 59 1.59 -7.74 -3.42
CA GLN A 59 0.21 -8.08 -3.08
C GLN A 59 0.04 -8.26 -1.58
N LEU A 60 0.94 -9.02 -0.93
CA LEU A 60 0.94 -9.21 0.53
C LEU A 60 0.99 -7.89 1.29
N ILE A 61 1.78 -6.92 0.81
CA ILE A 61 1.86 -5.59 1.41
C ILE A 61 0.56 -4.82 1.26
N CYS A 62 -0.10 -4.92 0.11
CA CYS A 62 -1.31 -4.14 -0.14
C CYS A 62 -2.58 -4.74 0.48
N GLU A 63 -2.52 -5.94 1.06
CA GLU A 63 -3.65 -6.56 1.76
C GLU A 63 -4.25 -5.67 2.86
N GLU A 64 -3.45 -4.82 3.52
CA GLU A 64 -3.95 -3.88 4.52
C GLU A 64 -4.60 -2.61 3.93
N ILE A 65 -4.49 -2.40 2.62
CA ILE A 65 -5.03 -1.24 1.88
C ILE A 65 -6.38 -1.58 1.25
N LEU A 66 -6.71 -2.88 1.14
CA LEU A 66 -8.01 -3.36 0.69
C LEU A 66 -9.12 -2.83 1.61
N ASP A 67 -10.28 -2.52 1.04
CA ASP A 67 -11.50 -2.16 1.80
C ASP A 67 -12.16 -3.38 2.46
N THR A 68 -11.34 -4.35 2.88
CA THR A 68 -11.79 -5.59 3.49
C THR A 68 -11.06 -5.76 4.81
N GLU A 69 -11.82 -5.74 5.90
CA GLU A 69 -11.25 -5.92 7.23
C GLU A 69 -11.04 -7.40 7.55
N HIS A 70 -9.83 -7.73 7.99
CA HIS A 70 -9.48 -9.05 8.47
C HIS A 70 -9.03 -9.03 9.93
N SER A 71 -9.01 -10.21 10.55
CA SER A 71 -8.46 -10.35 11.90
C SER A 71 -6.95 -10.07 11.91
N HIS A 72 -6.40 -9.70 13.06
CA HIS A 72 -4.96 -9.49 13.23
C HIS A 72 -4.11 -10.70 12.79
N ILE A 73 -4.63 -11.93 12.89
CA ILE A 73 -3.97 -13.16 12.42
C ILE A 73 -3.72 -13.12 10.91
N TYR A 74 -4.64 -12.55 10.13
CA TYR A 74 -4.50 -12.41 8.69
C TYR A 74 -3.26 -11.58 8.34
N TYR A 75 -3.16 -10.38 8.92
CA TYR A 75 -2.04 -9.47 8.67
C TYR A 75 -0.73 -10.02 9.23
N GLN A 76 -0.77 -10.71 10.39
CA GLN A 76 0.39 -11.44 10.91
C GLN A 76 0.90 -12.50 9.94
N LYS A 77 0.00 -13.20 9.24
CA LYS A 77 0.37 -14.20 8.24
C LYS A 77 0.95 -13.57 6.97
N CYS A 78 0.43 -12.43 6.52
CA CYS A 78 1.05 -11.66 5.43
C CYS A 78 2.48 -11.25 5.79
N PHE A 79 2.67 -10.73 7.01
CA PHE A 79 3.98 -10.36 7.54
C PHE A 79 4.93 -11.55 7.64
N ASN A 80 4.47 -12.68 8.20
CA ASN A 80 5.28 -13.89 8.33
C ASN A 80 5.68 -14.48 6.97
N GLU A 81 4.79 -14.44 5.98
CA GLU A 81 5.10 -14.89 4.63
C GLU A 81 6.22 -14.04 3.99
N LEU A 82 6.22 -12.72 4.20
CA LEU A 82 7.31 -11.85 3.76
C LEU A 82 8.63 -12.15 4.47
N LEU A 83 8.59 -12.40 5.78
CA LEU A 83 9.77 -12.83 6.55
C LEU A 83 10.32 -14.16 6.01
N ASN A 84 9.45 -15.14 5.73
CA ASN A 84 9.83 -16.44 5.18
C ASN A 84 10.49 -16.32 3.80
N ARG A 85 10.16 -15.26 3.04
CA ARG A 85 10.78 -14.92 1.75
C ARG A 85 12.09 -14.13 1.89
N GLY A 86 12.58 -13.97 3.12
CA GLY A 86 13.86 -13.33 3.41
C GLY A 86 13.79 -11.80 3.50
N LYS A 87 12.58 -11.20 3.55
CA LYS A 87 12.46 -9.77 3.81
C LYS A 87 12.70 -9.50 5.29
N SER A 88 13.52 -8.51 5.60
CA SER A 88 13.68 -8.00 6.95
C SER A 88 12.46 -7.19 7.39
N LYS A 89 12.29 -7.02 8.71
CA LYS A 89 11.23 -6.17 9.26
C LYS A 89 11.30 -4.74 8.71
N ASP A 90 12.50 -4.17 8.61
CA ASP A 90 12.69 -2.80 8.13
C ASP A 90 12.33 -2.66 6.64
N GLU A 91 12.66 -3.67 5.82
CA GLU A 91 12.23 -3.71 4.42
C GLU A 91 10.71 -3.79 4.30
N ILE A 92 10.06 -4.65 5.09
CA ILE A 92 8.60 -4.78 5.08
C ILE A 92 7.94 -3.45 5.46
N LEU A 93 8.42 -2.77 6.50
CA LEU A 93 7.89 -1.46 6.91
C LEU A 93 8.14 -0.38 5.84
N LYS A 94 9.26 -0.44 5.13
CA LYS A 94 9.54 0.47 4.01
C LYS A 94 8.63 0.19 2.81
N MET A 95 8.41 -1.08 2.45
CA MET A 95 7.46 -1.48 1.41
C MET A 95 6.05 -1.01 1.77
N ARG A 96 5.63 -1.26 3.01
CA ARG A 96 4.36 -0.79 3.59
C ARG A 96 4.16 0.71 3.42
N LYS A 97 5.16 1.50 3.80
CA LYS A 97 5.16 2.96 3.62
C LYS A 97 4.98 3.36 2.16
N ILE A 98 5.68 2.72 1.24
CA ILE A 98 5.56 3.00 -0.20
C ILE A 98 4.14 2.69 -0.68
N ALA A 99 3.58 1.54 -0.31
CA ALA A 99 2.23 1.15 -0.72
C ALA A 99 1.16 2.15 -0.26
N TRP A 100 1.17 2.57 1.01
CA TRP A 100 0.24 3.62 1.50
C TRP A 100 0.38 4.94 0.75
N LEU A 101 1.63 5.38 0.49
CA LEU A 101 1.89 6.63 -0.22
C LEU A 101 1.56 6.54 -1.71
N THR A 102 1.37 5.36 -2.28
CA THR A 102 1.16 5.14 -3.73
C THR A 102 -0.24 4.57 -4.00
N VAL A 103 -0.42 3.26 -3.91
CA VAL A 103 -1.72 2.62 -4.15
C VAL A 103 -2.75 3.01 -3.11
N GLY A 104 -2.36 3.27 -1.86
CA GLY A 104 -3.27 3.87 -0.88
C GLY A 104 -3.78 5.24 -1.33
N TRP A 105 -2.93 6.06 -1.94
CA TRP A 105 -3.36 7.33 -2.53
C TRP A 105 -4.30 7.13 -3.73
N LEU A 106 -4.00 6.17 -4.63
CA LEU A 106 -4.90 5.83 -5.73
C LEU A 106 -6.29 5.40 -5.24
N ASN A 107 -6.30 4.58 -4.19
CA ASN A 107 -7.50 4.03 -3.62
C ASN A 107 -8.32 5.12 -2.93
N TYR A 108 -7.77 5.71 -1.87
CA TYR A 108 -8.54 6.57 -0.96
C TYR A 108 -8.67 8.01 -1.41
N VAL A 109 -7.80 8.52 -2.28
CA VAL A 109 -7.79 9.93 -2.70
C VAL A 109 -8.24 10.09 -4.14
N GLN A 110 -7.75 9.25 -5.05
CA GLN A 110 -8.17 9.27 -6.45
C GLN A 110 -9.44 8.45 -6.71
N MET A 111 -9.91 7.68 -5.71
CA MET A 111 -11.16 6.89 -5.77
C MET A 111 -11.17 5.88 -6.93
N LEU A 112 -10.01 5.31 -7.28
CA LEU A 112 -9.86 4.36 -8.39
C LEU A 112 -10.03 2.89 -7.97
N TRP A 113 -10.85 2.65 -6.94
CA TRP A 113 -11.07 1.36 -6.27
C TRP A 113 -11.35 0.18 -7.21
N GLU A 114 -12.12 0.38 -8.27
CA GLU A 114 -12.51 -0.70 -9.20
C GLU A 114 -11.42 -1.04 -10.24
N TRP A 115 -10.30 -0.30 -10.25
CA TRP A 115 -9.30 -0.32 -11.32
C TRP A 115 -7.92 -0.76 -10.82
N VAL A 116 -7.80 -1.09 -9.54
CA VAL A 116 -6.54 -1.46 -8.89
C VAL A 116 -6.61 -2.92 -8.44
N ASP A 117 -5.67 -3.72 -8.92
CA ASP A 117 -5.41 -5.08 -8.45
C ASP A 117 -4.64 -5.06 -7.10
N LEU A 118 -4.26 -3.86 -6.65
CA LEU A 118 -3.44 -3.54 -5.48
C LEU A 118 -2.14 -4.35 -5.46
N ASP A 119 -1.38 -4.22 -6.54
CA ASP A 119 -0.07 -4.87 -6.67
C ASP A 119 1.03 -3.93 -7.20
N GLU A 120 2.17 -4.51 -7.59
CA GLU A 120 3.31 -3.81 -8.18
C GLU A 120 2.91 -2.86 -9.33
N LYS A 121 1.98 -3.28 -10.20
CA LYS A 121 1.56 -2.52 -11.37
C LYS A 121 0.84 -1.24 -10.96
N ASP A 122 -0.04 -1.33 -9.98
CA ASP A 122 -0.79 -0.17 -9.50
C ASP A 122 0.11 0.82 -8.75
N ILE A 123 1.10 0.31 -8.00
CA ILE A 123 2.13 1.16 -7.38
C ILE A 123 2.87 1.96 -8.47
N LYS A 124 3.24 1.31 -9.57
CA LYS A 124 3.91 1.98 -10.71
C LYS A 124 3.01 3.01 -11.38
N ILE A 125 1.72 2.72 -11.54
CA ILE A 125 0.73 3.68 -12.06
C ILE A 125 0.63 4.90 -11.13
N ALA A 126 0.54 4.68 -9.82
CA ALA A 126 0.49 5.76 -8.83
C ALA A 126 1.71 6.68 -8.92
N ILE A 127 2.91 6.09 -9.03
CA ILE A 127 4.17 6.83 -9.18
C ILE A 127 4.16 7.68 -10.45
N GLU A 128 3.69 7.12 -11.57
CA GLU A 128 3.58 7.85 -12.83
C GLU A 128 2.63 9.04 -12.70
N LEU A 129 1.48 8.84 -12.06
CA LEU A 129 0.52 9.92 -11.80
C LEU A 129 1.09 10.99 -10.87
N GLN A 130 1.80 10.60 -9.81
CA GLN A 130 2.47 11.54 -8.92
C GLN A 130 3.54 12.36 -9.64
N PHE A 131 4.31 11.73 -10.54
CA PHE A 131 5.30 12.42 -11.36
C PHE A 131 4.65 13.40 -12.33
N ASN A 132 3.60 12.98 -13.03
CA ASN A 132 2.85 13.83 -13.95
C ASN A 132 2.20 15.03 -13.24
N SER A 133 1.78 14.85 -12.00
CA SER A 133 1.26 15.90 -11.11
C SER A 133 2.35 16.74 -10.45
N SER A 134 3.64 16.50 -10.74
CA SER A 134 4.80 17.15 -10.11
C SER A 134 4.85 17.02 -8.57
N ILE A 135 4.23 15.98 -8.02
CA ILE A 135 4.29 15.63 -6.59
C ILE A 135 5.69 15.09 -6.26
N ILE A 136 6.24 14.29 -7.16
CA ILE A 136 7.61 13.77 -7.10
C ILE A 136 8.40 14.23 -8.33
N ASN A 137 9.72 14.30 -8.18
CA ASN A 137 10.65 14.56 -9.28
C ASN A 137 11.15 13.26 -9.93
N VAL A 138 11.93 13.39 -11.01
CA VAL A 138 12.45 12.25 -11.78
C VAL A 138 13.37 11.33 -10.97
N ASN A 139 14.18 11.87 -10.05
CA ASN A 139 15.07 11.06 -9.22
C ASN A 139 14.25 10.22 -8.24
N GLN A 140 13.28 10.83 -7.56
CA GLN A 140 12.37 10.12 -6.65
C GLN A 140 11.57 9.04 -7.38
N LYS A 141 11.09 9.32 -8.59
CA LYS A 141 10.43 8.32 -9.43
C LYS A 141 11.33 7.12 -9.68
N ASN A 142 12.56 7.34 -10.13
CA ASN A 142 13.50 6.26 -10.44
C ASN A 142 13.86 5.46 -9.18
N GLU A 143 14.16 6.12 -8.06
CA GLU A 143 14.44 5.46 -6.78
C GLU A 143 13.29 4.55 -6.32
N LEU A 144 12.04 5.01 -6.47
CA LEU A 144 10.86 4.21 -6.13
C LEU A 144 10.71 3.01 -7.07
N LEU A 145 10.88 3.21 -8.38
CA LEU A 145 10.78 2.13 -9.38
C LEU A 145 11.86 1.06 -9.16
N ASP A 146 13.10 1.46 -8.91
CA ASP A 146 14.21 0.55 -8.61
C ASP A 146 13.93 -0.24 -7.33
N PHE A 147 13.39 0.42 -6.29
CA PHE A 147 13.02 -0.25 -5.05
C PHE A 147 11.91 -1.28 -5.27
N ILE A 148 10.89 -0.94 -6.05
CA ILE A 148 9.78 -1.85 -6.40
C ILE A 148 10.31 -3.08 -7.13
N ASP A 149 11.21 -2.86 -8.10
CA ASP A 149 11.76 -3.93 -8.91
C ASP A 149 12.66 -4.89 -8.11
N LEU A 150 13.34 -4.38 -7.09
CA LEU A 150 14.13 -5.20 -6.15
C LEU A 150 13.26 -6.10 -5.25
N HIS A 151 11.98 -5.76 -5.05
CA HIS A 151 11.10 -6.41 -4.08
C HIS A 151 9.89 -7.14 -4.68
N LYS A 152 9.98 -7.56 -5.96
CA LYS A 152 8.92 -8.37 -6.61
C LYS A 152 8.62 -9.67 -5.87
#